data_AF-A0A524DAW9-F1
#
_entry.id   AF-A0A524DAW9-F1
#
_cell.length_a   1.000
_cell.length_b   1.000
_cell.length_c   1.000
_cell.angle_alpha   90.00
_cell.angle_beta   90.00
_cell.angle_gamma   90.00
#
_symmetry.space_group_name_H-M   'P 1'
#
loop_
_entity.id
_entity.type
_entity.pdbx_description
1 polymer ?
#
loop_
_entity_poly.entity_id
_entity_poly.type
_entity_poly.pdbx_seq_one_letter_code
_entity_poly.pdbx_strand_id
1 'polypeptide(L)'
;MKPWLFNLLACPICKSFPLKLFIFSFETREELFEKYLKSYENNDLSYKSENQIPEIIEGDELYIRDNIIIEKKPLKQYLDKLISILNELIHIIDKTPYTLSKQCFNLAYKDIKNEFIEFSKNIKNKDAKKLLPELIFLNRLMVETEIEAGLLLCEKCNRWYPIIDTIPRMLPDEYRSKEEELEFLKAHKDSLNENFLDLDLKPFKL
;
A
#
# COMPACT_ATOMS: atom_id res chain seq x y z
N MET A 1 -10.01 -2.47 -1.36
CA MET A 1 -8.73 -2.91 -1.91
C MET A 1 -7.69 -2.82 -0.82
N LYS A 2 -6.99 -3.90 -0.54
CA LYS A 2 -5.87 -3.87 0.40
C LYS A 2 -4.69 -3.06 -0.18
N PRO A 3 -4.01 -2.18 0.59
CA PRO A 3 -2.90 -1.37 0.09
C PRO A 3 -1.73 -2.20 -0.48
N TRP A 4 -1.46 -3.41 0.01
CA TRP A 4 -0.39 -4.26 -0.53
C TRP A 4 -0.60 -4.57 -2.03
N LEU A 5 -1.85 -4.71 -2.49
CA LEU A 5 -2.18 -5.05 -3.88
C LEU A 5 -1.68 -3.97 -4.86
N PHE A 6 -1.63 -2.72 -4.43
CA PHE A 6 -1.11 -1.60 -5.22
C PHE A 6 0.28 -1.87 -5.81
N ASN A 7 1.14 -2.57 -5.07
CA ASN A 7 2.50 -2.93 -5.49
C ASN A 7 2.55 -4.01 -6.60
N LEU A 8 1.40 -4.58 -6.97
CA LEU A 8 1.28 -5.58 -8.04
C LEU A 8 0.53 -5.05 -9.27
N LEU A 9 -0.19 -3.94 -9.15
CA LEU A 9 -1.06 -3.43 -10.20
C LEU A 9 -0.27 -2.56 -11.19
N ALA A 10 -0.06 -3.08 -12.39
CA ALA A 10 0.40 -2.31 -13.53
C ALA A 10 -0.80 -1.89 -14.41
N CYS A 11 -0.63 -0.82 -15.19
CA CYS A 11 -1.64 -0.41 -16.16
C CYS A 11 -1.95 -1.56 -17.14
N PRO A 12 -3.18 -2.08 -17.23
CA PRO A 12 -3.52 -3.20 -18.11
C PRO A 12 -3.28 -2.89 -19.59
N ILE A 13 -3.30 -1.61 -19.98
CA ILE A 13 -3.15 -1.18 -21.37
C ILE A 13 -1.68 -1.00 -21.76
N CYS A 14 -0.94 -0.13 -21.07
CA CYS A 14 0.44 0.22 -21.47
C CYS A 14 1.53 -0.46 -20.62
N LYS A 15 1.13 -1.32 -19.67
CA LYS A 15 2.00 -2.10 -18.76
C LYS A 15 2.92 -1.24 -17.88
N SER A 16 2.63 0.05 -17.75
CA SER A 16 3.39 0.95 -16.88
C SER A 16 3.14 0.64 -15.40
N PHE A 17 4.21 0.68 -14.63
CA PHE A 17 4.25 0.60 -13.18
C PHE A 17 5.34 1.59 -12.69
N PRO A 18 5.17 2.26 -11.55
CA PRO A 18 3.99 2.24 -10.67
C PRO A 18 2.80 3.03 -11.23
N LEU A 19 1.63 2.77 -10.67
CA LEU A 19 0.46 3.65 -10.80
C LEU A 19 0.47 4.67 -9.67
N LYS A 20 -0.40 5.67 -9.74
CA LYS A 20 -0.66 6.61 -8.65
C LYS A 20 -2.00 6.28 -8.02
N LEU A 21 -2.05 6.11 -6.71
CA LEU A 21 -3.26 5.76 -5.98
C LEU A 21 -3.80 6.97 -5.22
N PHE A 22 -5.04 7.36 -5.48
CA PHE A 22 -5.79 8.30 -4.66
C PHE A 22 -6.79 7.51 -3.81
N ILE A 23 -6.76 7.70 -2.50
CA ILE A 23 -7.68 7.01 -1.58
C ILE A 23 -8.74 8.01 -1.13
N PHE A 24 -10.02 7.70 -1.34
CA PHE A 24 -11.14 8.56 -1.00
C PHE A 24 -11.84 8.13 0.29
N SER A 25 -11.94 6.83 0.56
CA SER A 25 -12.44 6.28 1.82
C SER A 25 -11.79 4.93 2.16
N PHE A 26 -11.87 4.56 3.44
CA PHE A 26 -11.50 3.24 3.94
C PHE A 26 -12.75 2.56 4.52
N GLU A 27 -12.85 1.25 4.32
CA GLU A 27 -13.74 0.42 5.14
C GLU A 27 -13.14 0.26 6.55
N THR A 28 -11.82 0.24 6.63
CA THR A 28 -11.06 0.29 7.89
C THR A 28 -11.32 1.61 8.61
N ARG A 29 -11.91 1.52 9.81
CA ARG A 29 -12.18 2.69 10.66
C ARG A 29 -10.91 3.35 11.19
N GLU A 30 -10.96 4.66 11.41
CA GLU A 30 -9.79 5.44 11.86
C GLU A 30 -9.17 4.91 13.17
N GLU A 31 -9.99 4.38 14.09
CA GLU A 31 -9.50 3.86 15.38
C GLU A 31 -8.56 2.65 15.23
N LEU A 32 -8.62 1.93 14.12
CA LEU A 32 -7.67 0.84 13.85
C LEU A 32 -6.28 1.37 13.54
N PHE A 33 -6.16 2.49 12.83
CA PHE A 33 -4.86 3.14 12.60
C PHE A 33 -4.25 3.65 13.90
N GLU A 34 -5.08 4.16 14.83
CA GLU A 34 -4.61 4.52 16.18
C GLU A 34 -4.00 3.31 16.91
N LYS A 35 -4.66 2.15 16.82
CA LYS A 35 -4.15 0.91 17.41
C LYS A 35 -2.85 0.45 16.74
N TYR A 36 -2.70 0.64 15.43
CA TYR A 36 -1.47 0.30 14.72
C TYR A 36 -0.30 1.13 15.24
N LEU A 37 -0.49 2.45 15.36
CA LEU A 37 0.53 3.37 15.89
C LEU A 37 0.88 3.06 17.34
N LYS A 38 -0.12 2.93 18.23
CA LYS A 38 0.10 2.61 19.65
C LYS A 38 0.84 1.30 19.83
N SER A 39 0.50 0.27 19.05
CA SER A 39 1.18 -1.02 19.13
C SER A 39 2.63 -0.93 18.66
N TYR A 40 2.91 -0.13 17.62
CA TYR A 40 4.26 0.11 17.15
C TYR A 40 5.10 0.86 18.19
N GLU A 41 4.58 1.97 18.73
CA GLU A 41 5.25 2.77 19.75
C GLU A 41 5.57 1.98 21.04
N ASN A 42 4.67 1.07 21.43
CA ASN A 42 4.84 0.24 22.62
C ASN A 42 5.64 -1.05 22.37
N ASN A 43 6.13 -1.29 21.15
CA ASN A 43 6.74 -2.56 20.73
C ASN A 43 5.86 -3.77 21.07
N ASP A 44 4.54 -3.62 20.97
CA ASP A 44 3.60 -4.69 21.25
C ASP A 44 3.61 -5.67 20.07
N LEU A 45 4.23 -6.83 20.31
CA LEU A 45 4.34 -7.93 19.37
C LEU A 45 3.08 -8.81 19.33
N SER A 46 1.99 -8.43 19.99
CA SER A 46 0.72 -9.17 19.97
C SER A 46 0.06 -9.12 18.58
N TYR A 47 0.56 -9.97 17.69
CA TYR A 47 0.01 -10.13 16.35
C TYR A 47 -0.99 -11.29 16.35
N LYS A 48 -2.27 -10.96 16.56
CA LYS A 48 -3.38 -11.92 16.45
C LYS A 48 -3.97 -11.89 15.04
N SER A 49 -3.27 -12.49 14.09
CA SER A 49 -3.88 -12.92 12.83
C SER A 49 -3.99 -14.45 12.85
N GLU A 50 -4.98 -15.00 12.15
CA GLU A 50 -5.20 -16.45 12.04
C GLU A 50 -4.01 -17.17 11.35
N ASN A 51 -3.08 -16.42 10.73
CA ASN A 51 -1.88 -16.90 10.04
C ASN A 51 -0.64 -16.14 10.54
N GLN A 52 -0.10 -16.53 11.71
CA GLN A 52 0.98 -15.84 12.44
C GLN A 52 2.24 -15.60 11.60
N ILE A 53 2.39 -14.35 11.16
CA ILE A 53 3.42 -13.85 10.25
C ILE A 53 3.63 -12.38 10.64
N PRO A 54 4.84 -11.79 10.67
CA PRO A 54 6.12 -12.23 10.12
C PRO A 54 6.76 -13.44 10.82
N GLU A 55 7.30 -14.37 10.02
CA GLU A 55 8.07 -15.51 10.50
C GLU A 55 9.56 -15.32 10.18
N ILE A 56 10.41 -15.53 11.19
CA ILE A 56 11.87 -15.57 11.04
C ILE A 56 12.32 -17.00 11.29
N ILE A 57 12.89 -17.62 10.27
CA ILE A 57 13.35 -19.01 10.30
C ILE A 57 14.87 -19.01 10.41
N GLU A 58 15.37 -19.53 11.54
CA GLU A 58 16.79 -19.63 11.85
C GLU A 58 17.33 -21.00 11.41
N GLY A 59 18.24 -21.02 10.44
CA GLY A 59 19.06 -22.17 10.04
C GLY A 59 20.52 -21.75 9.85
N ASP A 60 21.27 -22.41 8.95
CA ASP A 60 22.61 -21.95 8.54
C ASP A 60 22.57 -20.52 7.94
N GLU A 61 21.42 -20.17 7.36
CA GLU A 61 21.07 -18.82 6.92
C GLU A 61 19.71 -18.42 7.51
N LEU A 62 19.48 -17.10 7.61
CA LEU A 62 18.23 -16.55 8.14
C LEU A 62 17.26 -16.24 7.00
N TYR A 63 16.06 -16.79 7.09
CA TYR A 63 14.97 -16.58 6.14
C TYR A 63 13.82 -15.84 6.78
N ILE A 64 13.20 -14.95 6.03
CA ILE A 64 11.98 -14.23 6.44
C ILE A 64 10.90 -14.43 5.39
N ARG A 65 9.66 -14.53 5.85
CA ARG A 65 8.45 -14.36 5.03
C ARG A 65 7.38 -13.63 5.81
N ASP A 66 6.51 -12.95 5.08
CA ASP A 66 5.29 -12.42 5.66
C ASP A 66 4.09 -12.30 4.70
N ASN A 67 3.02 -11.60 5.09
CA ASN A 67 1.82 -11.49 4.26
C ASN A 67 2.03 -10.49 3.11
N ILE A 68 3.10 -9.70 3.15
CA ILE A 68 3.53 -8.82 2.07
C ILE A 68 4.43 -9.61 1.09
N ILE A 69 5.35 -10.43 1.61
CA ILE A 69 6.30 -11.27 0.88
C ILE A 69 6.15 -12.72 1.38
N ILE A 70 5.18 -13.42 0.78
CA ILE A 70 4.76 -14.77 1.21
C ILE A 70 5.84 -15.83 0.96
N GLU A 71 6.62 -15.65 -0.10
CA GLU A 71 7.74 -16.52 -0.43
C GLU A 71 8.89 -16.28 0.56
N LYS A 72 9.36 -17.34 1.22
CA LYS A 72 10.55 -17.29 2.07
C LYS A 72 11.76 -16.79 1.29
N LYS A 73 12.47 -15.79 1.84
CA LYS A 73 13.66 -15.23 1.23
C LYS A 73 14.79 -15.07 2.25
N PRO A 74 16.06 -15.20 1.84
CA PRO A 74 17.18 -14.81 2.67
C PRO A 74 17.01 -13.36 3.15
N LEU A 75 17.42 -13.07 4.39
CA LEU A 75 17.24 -11.76 5.03
C LEU A 75 17.55 -10.56 4.12
N LYS A 76 18.70 -10.59 3.44
CA LYS A 76 19.10 -9.51 2.53
C LYS A 76 18.11 -9.32 1.38
N GLN A 77 17.74 -10.41 0.70
CA GLN A 77 16.81 -10.36 -0.43
C GLN A 77 15.39 -9.97 0.01
N TYR A 78 14.97 -10.40 1.20
CA TYR A 78 13.71 -9.99 1.80
C TYR A 78 13.69 -8.48 2.04
N LEU A 79 14.73 -7.93 2.69
CA LEU A 79 14.85 -6.49 2.96
C LEU A 79 14.89 -5.67 1.68
N ASP A 80 15.69 -6.08 0.69
CA ASP A 80 15.80 -5.36 -0.58
C ASP A 80 14.43 -5.30 -1.29
N LYS A 81 13.67 -6.40 -1.28
CA LYS A 81 12.31 -6.44 -1.82
C LYS A 81 11.33 -5.58 -1.02
N LEU A 82 11.39 -5.64 0.32
CA LEU A 82 10.52 -4.85 1.19
C LEU A 82 10.78 -3.35 1.02
N ILE A 83 12.04 -2.93 0.96
CA ILE A 83 12.42 -1.54 0.69
C ILE A 83 11.88 -1.08 -0.67
N SER A 84 11.96 -1.94 -1.71
CA SER A 84 11.36 -1.63 -3.01
C SER A 84 9.85 -1.40 -2.90
N ILE A 85 9.13 -2.26 -2.17
CA ILE A 85 7.69 -2.09 -1.91
C ILE A 85 7.41 -0.78 -1.17
N LEU A 86 8.19 -0.45 -0.15
CA LEU A 86 8.00 0.77 0.63
C LEU A 86 8.31 2.04 -0.17
N ASN A 87 9.19 1.97 -1.17
CA ASN A 87 9.44 3.10 -2.06
C ASN A 87 8.20 3.49 -2.86
N GLU A 88 7.37 2.52 -3.25
CA GLU A 88 6.17 2.79 -4.04
C GLU A 88 5.09 3.53 -3.24
N LEU A 89 5.15 3.53 -1.90
CA LEU A 89 4.19 4.26 -1.06
C LEU A 89 4.18 5.76 -1.32
N ILE A 90 5.24 6.33 -1.92
CA ILE A 90 5.25 7.74 -2.35
C ILE A 90 4.15 8.05 -3.38
N HIS A 91 3.69 7.04 -4.12
CA HIS A 91 2.65 7.16 -5.14
C HIS A 91 1.23 7.03 -4.56
N ILE A 92 1.09 6.81 -3.24
CA ILE A 92 -0.19 6.79 -2.54
C ILE A 92 -0.51 8.19 -1.99
N ILE A 93 -1.69 8.67 -2.32
CA ILE A 93 -2.23 9.96 -1.91
C ILE A 93 -3.52 9.70 -1.15
N ASP A 94 -3.42 9.75 0.18
CA ASP A 94 -4.57 9.66 1.06
C ASP A 94 -5.35 10.99 1.08
N LYS A 95 -6.54 10.99 0.46
CA LYS A 95 -7.48 12.12 0.43
C LYS A 95 -8.62 12.00 1.43
N THR A 96 -8.61 10.97 2.27
CA THR A 96 -9.63 10.79 3.32
C THR A 96 -9.52 11.90 4.37
N PRO A 97 -10.50 12.09 5.27
CA PRO A 97 -10.32 12.96 6.43
C PRO A 97 -9.39 12.36 7.51
N TYR A 98 -9.05 11.07 7.42
CA TYR A 98 -8.33 10.37 8.49
C TYR A 98 -6.89 10.86 8.60
N THR A 99 -6.56 11.45 9.74
CA THR A 99 -5.21 11.97 10.02
C THR A 99 -4.27 10.84 10.43
N LEU A 100 -4.79 9.85 11.14
CA LEU A 100 -4.02 8.71 11.61
C LEU A 100 -3.60 7.78 10.46
N SER A 101 -4.43 7.61 9.42
CA SER A 101 -4.03 6.86 8.23
C SER A 101 -2.85 7.53 7.50
N LYS A 102 -2.90 8.86 7.32
CA LYS A 102 -1.80 9.64 6.74
C LYS A 102 -0.52 9.50 7.55
N GLN A 103 -0.62 9.54 8.88
CA GLN A 103 0.53 9.33 9.77
C GLN A 103 1.11 7.92 9.57
N CYS A 104 0.27 6.88 9.51
CA CYS A 104 0.70 5.51 9.27
C CYS A 104 1.44 5.34 7.94
N PHE A 105 0.90 5.85 6.83
CA PHE A 105 1.57 5.77 5.53
C PHE A 105 2.88 6.57 5.50
N ASN A 106 2.92 7.74 6.15
CA ASN A 106 4.15 8.53 6.26
C ASN A 106 5.22 7.81 7.09
N LEU A 107 4.85 7.21 8.23
CA LEU A 107 5.73 6.40 9.09
C LEU A 107 6.32 5.22 8.31
N ALA A 108 5.48 4.48 7.57
CA ALA A 108 5.90 3.38 6.72
C ALA A 108 6.91 3.83 5.63
N TYR A 109 6.58 4.92 4.92
CA TYR A 109 7.37 5.41 3.79
C TYR A 109 8.70 6.07 4.21
N LYS A 110 8.72 6.82 5.31
CA LYS A 110 9.90 7.58 5.75
C LYS A 110 10.71 6.80 6.77
N ASP A 111 10.15 6.55 7.94
CA ASP A 111 10.94 6.15 9.11
C ASP A 111 11.27 4.66 9.04
N ILE A 112 10.25 3.80 8.95
CA ILE A 112 10.42 2.33 8.87
C ILE A 112 11.26 1.93 7.65
N LYS A 113 11.01 2.56 6.50
CA LYS A 113 11.82 2.32 5.30
C LYS A 113 13.29 2.65 5.53
N ASN A 114 13.59 3.78 6.17
CA ASN A 114 14.96 4.19 6.47
C ASN A 114 15.63 3.23 7.47
N GLU A 115 14.89 2.75 8.47
CA GLU A 115 15.39 1.73 9.41
C GLU A 115 15.79 0.45 8.68
N PHE A 116 14.98 -0.04 7.74
CA PHE A 116 15.36 -1.19 6.92
C PHE A 116 16.55 -0.91 6.02
N ILE A 117 16.66 0.29 5.43
CA ILE A 117 17.83 0.68 4.62
C ILE A 117 19.10 0.62 5.50
N GLU A 118 19.10 1.22 6.68
CA GLU A 118 20.26 1.21 7.58
C GLU A 118 20.59 -0.19 8.07
N PHE A 119 19.58 -0.97 8.45
CA PHE A 119 19.77 -2.37 8.84
C PHE A 119 20.38 -3.20 7.69
N SER A 120 19.93 -2.96 6.45
CA SER A 120 20.40 -3.70 5.26
C SER A 120 21.87 -3.43 4.89
N LYS A 121 22.46 -2.32 5.38
CA LYS A 121 23.89 -1.99 5.16
C LYS A 121 24.82 -2.81 6.05
N ASN A 122 24.37 -3.17 7.26
CA ASN A 122 25.18 -3.85 8.27
C ASN A 122 24.41 -5.02 8.88
N ILE A 123 24.02 -5.98 8.03
CA ILE A 123 23.18 -7.10 8.44
C ILE A 123 23.87 -7.96 9.50
N LYS A 124 23.19 -8.11 10.64
CA LYS A 124 23.54 -9.04 11.70
C LYS A 124 22.34 -9.96 11.94
N ASN A 125 22.46 -11.23 11.55
CA ASN A 125 21.34 -12.18 11.65
C ASN A 125 20.72 -12.26 13.05
N LYS A 126 21.56 -12.20 14.10
CA LYS A 126 21.11 -12.18 15.51
C LYS A 126 20.17 -11.03 15.87
N ASP A 127 20.22 -9.95 15.10
CA ASP A 127 19.44 -8.73 15.33
C ASP A 127 18.14 -8.72 14.51
N ALA A 128 17.87 -9.72 13.67
CA ALA A 128 16.69 -9.76 12.80
C ALA A 128 15.36 -9.68 13.57
N LYS A 129 15.29 -10.22 14.78
CA LYS A 129 14.10 -10.11 15.66
C LYS A 129 13.77 -8.68 16.06
N LYS A 130 14.74 -7.76 15.99
CA LYS A 130 14.50 -6.33 16.26
C LYS A 130 13.64 -5.68 15.20
N LEU A 131 13.49 -6.30 14.03
CA LEU A 131 12.65 -5.83 12.92
C LEU A 131 11.16 -6.19 13.10
N LEU A 132 10.82 -7.00 14.10
CA LEU A 132 9.45 -7.50 14.27
C LEU A 132 8.41 -6.38 14.47
N PRO A 133 8.67 -5.32 15.27
CA PRO A 133 7.72 -4.21 15.41
C PRO A 133 7.36 -3.56 14.06
N GLU A 134 8.36 -3.26 13.23
CA GLU A 134 8.23 -2.64 11.92
C GLU A 134 7.47 -3.57 10.96
N LEU A 135 7.84 -4.86 10.93
CA LEU A 135 7.19 -5.85 10.09
C LEU A 135 5.72 -6.06 10.49
N ILE A 136 5.42 -6.15 11.78
CA ILE A 136 4.05 -6.28 12.29
C ILE A 136 3.22 -5.05 11.90
N PHE A 137 3.77 -3.85 12.12
CA PHE A 137 3.11 -2.60 11.74
C PHE A 137 2.78 -2.58 10.24
N LEU A 138 3.75 -2.92 9.40
CA LEU A 138 3.54 -2.95 7.95
C LEU A 138 2.52 -3.99 7.52
N ASN A 139 2.50 -5.18 8.12
CA ASN A 139 1.48 -6.18 7.81
C ASN A 139 0.07 -5.67 8.17
N ARG A 140 -0.11 -5.01 9.31
CA ARG A 140 -1.39 -4.38 9.67
C ARG A 140 -1.79 -3.28 8.68
N LEU A 141 -0.87 -2.36 8.38
CA LEU A 141 -1.16 -1.26 7.47
C LEU A 141 -1.42 -1.74 6.05
N MET A 142 -0.60 -2.64 5.51
CA MET A 142 -0.65 -3.00 4.09
C MET A 142 -1.64 -4.13 3.80
N VAL A 143 -1.89 -5.03 4.74
CA VAL A 143 -2.67 -6.28 4.52
C VAL A 143 -4.01 -6.27 5.25
N GLU A 144 -4.12 -5.63 6.42
CA GLU A 144 -5.37 -5.59 7.19
C GLU A 144 -6.22 -4.36 6.89
N THR A 145 -5.61 -3.29 6.36
CA THR A 145 -6.36 -2.11 5.90
C THR A 145 -7.08 -2.41 4.59
N GLU A 146 -8.30 -1.93 4.46
CA GLU A 146 -9.15 -2.11 3.29
C GLU A 146 -9.64 -0.73 2.80
N ILE A 147 -9.21 -0.36 1.59
CA ILE A 147 -9.65 0.87 0.90
C ILE A 147 -11.04 0.61 0.31
N GLU A 148 -12.04 1.40 0.67
CA GLU A 148 -13.39 1.22 0.14
C GLU A 148 -13.53 1.88 -1.24
N ALA A 149 -13.21 3.17 -1.33
CA ALA A 149 -13.24 3.94 -2.58
C ALA A 149 -11.90 4.61 -2.88
N GLY A 150 -11.52 4.63 -4.15
CA GLY A 150 -10.26 5.21 -4.60
C GLY A 150 -10.10 5.24 -6.11
N LEU A 151 -8.97 5.75 -6.59
CA LEU A 151 -8.67 5.89 -8.01
C LEU A 151 -7.19 5.57 -8.26
N LEU A 152 -6.93 4.68 -9.22
CA LEU A 152 -5.61 4.39 -9.74
C LEU A 152 -5.39 5.18 -11.04
N LEU A 153 -4.35 6.00 -11.12
CA LEU A 153 -3.99 6.76 -12.31
C LEU A 153 -2.68 6.24 -12.91
N CYS A 154 -2.67 5.97 -14.21
CA CYS A 154 -1.46 5.72 -14.97
C CYS A 154 -0.95 7.04 -15.57
N GLU A 155 0.09 7.63 -14.99
CA GLU A 155 0.67 8.89 -15.47
C GLU A 155 1.34 8.78 -16.86
N LYS A 156 1.59 7.56 -17.37
CA LYS A 156 2.14 7.35 -18.72
C LYS A 156 1.11 7.52 -19.83
N CYS A 157 -0.13 7.09 -19.61
CA CYS A 157 -1.18 7.11 -20.64
C CYS A 157 -2.46 7.83 -20.22
N ASN A 158 -2.44 8.46 -19.05
CA ASN A 158 -3.55 9.17 -18.40
C ASN A 158 -4.82 8.32 -18.22
N ARG A 159 -4.69 6.99 -18.23
CA ARG A 159 -5.80 6.11 -17.89
C ARG A 159 -5.99 6.06 -16.39
N TRP A 160 -7.23 6.17 -15.96
CA TRP A 160 -7.58 5.99 -14.57
C TRP A 160 -8.49 4.77 -14.39
N TYR A 161 -8.49 4.16 -13.21
CA TYR A 161 -9.31 3.00 -12.86
C TYR A 161 -9.92 3.22 -11.47
N PRO A 162 -11.24 3.11 -11.30
CA PRO A 162 -11.85 3.27 -9.99
C PRO A 162 -11.63 2.05 -9.10
N ILE A 163 -11.61 2.30 -7.80
CA ILE A 163 -11.84 1.31 -6.75
C ILE A 163 -13.23 1.62 -6.20
N ILE A 164 -14.16 0.68 -6.34
CA ILE A 164 -15.56 0.80 -5.88
C ILE A 164 -15.87 -0.44 -5.07
N ASP A 165 -16.48 -0.27 -3.90
CA ASP A 165 -16.82 -1.36 -2.96
C ASP A 165 -15.62 -2.28 -2.72
N THR A 166 -14.46 -1.67 -2.48
CA THR A 166 -13.16 -2.35 -2.29
C THR A 166 -12.55 -3.01 -3.54
N ILE A 167 -13.22 -3.02 -4.69
CA ILE A 167 -12.79 -3.73 -5.90
C ILE A 167 -12.13 -2.77 -6.90
N PRO A 168 -10.84 -2.94 -7.24
CA PRO A 168 -10.21 -2.20 -8.34
C PRO A 168 -10.75 -2.67 -9.70
N ARG A 169 -11.50 -1.82 -10.40
CA ARG A 169 -12.09 -2.12 -11.72
C ARG A 169 -11.11 -1.78 -12.84
N MET A 170 -10.16 -2.68 -13.11
CA MET A 170 -9.10 -2.50 -14.10
C MET A 170 -9.38 -3.21 -15.45
N LEU A 171 -10.61 -3.11 -15.93
CA LEU A 171 -11.00 -3.72 -17.21
C LEU A 171 -10.42 -2.93 -18.42
N PRO A 172 -10.26 -3.57 -19.59
CA PRO A 172 -10.01 -2.86 -20.84
C PRO A 172 -11.12 -1.85 -21.16
N ASP A 173 -10.78 -0.79 -21.90
CA ASP A 173 -11.64 0.37 -22.12
C ASP A 173 -13.03 0.00 -22.68
N GLU A 174 -13.10 -1.00 -23.56
CA GLU A 174 -14.32 -1.49 -24.21
C GLU A 174 -15.30 -2.21 -23.28
N TYR A 175 -14.85 -2.66 -22.11
CA TYR A 175 -15.69 -3.34 -21.10
C TYR A 175 -16.05 -2.46 -19.91
N ARG A 176 -15.75 -1.15 -19.98
CA ARG A 176 -16.00 -0.20 -18.89
C ARG A 176 -17.31 0.55 -19.10
N SER A 177 -18.06 0.72 -18.01
CA SER A 177 -19.32 1.46 -18.00
C SER A 177 -19.05 2.97 -17.89
N LYS A 178 -19.22 3.69 -18.99
CA LYS A 178 -18.98 5.15 -19.05
C LYS A 178 -19.84 5.92 -18.06
N GLU A 179 -21.11 5.55 -17.94
CA GLU A 179 -22.09 6.24 -17.09
C GLU A 179 -21.71 6.10 -15.61
N GLU A 180 -21.54 4.87 -15.11
CA GLU A 180 -21.12 4.59 -13.73
C GLU A 180 -19.80 5.27 -13.37
N GLU A 181 -18.82 5.22 -14.26
CA GLU A 181 -17.49 5.76 -14.00
C GLU A 181 -17.45 7.29 -14.01
N LEU A 182 -18.22 7.94 -14.87
CA LEU A 182 -18.38 9.39 -14.82
C LEU A 182 -19.14 9.84 -13.58
N GLU A 183 -20.16 9.09 -13.13
CA GLU A 183 -20.83 9.35 -11.86
C GLU A 183 -19.85 9.23 -10.68
N PHE A 184 -19.03 8.17 -10.66
CA PHE A 184 -17.97 8.00 -9.67
C PHE A 184 -16.99 9.18 -9.65
N LEU A 185 -16.50 9.62 -10.82
CA LEU A 185 -15.61 10.78 -10.90
C LEU A 185 -16.27 12.06 -10.41
N LYS A 186 -17.55 12.30 -10.74
CA LYS A 186 -18.28 13.48 -10.27
C LYS A 186 -18.41 13.47 -8.75
N ALA A 187 -18.74 12.33 -8.16
CA ALA A 187 -18.90 12.19 -6.72
C ALA A 187 -17.61 12.46 -5.93
N HIS A 188 -16.44 12.21 -6.53
CA HIS A 188 -15.13 12.39 -5.88
C HIS A 188 -14.33 13.58 -6.43
N LYS A 189 -14.96 14.45 -7.22
CA LYS A 189 -14.31 15.58 -7.89
C LYS A 189 -13.59 16.50 -6.91
N ASP A 190 -14.20 16.78 -5.76
CA ASP A 190 -13.65 17.72 -4.76
C ASP A 190 -12.39 17.17 -4.05
N SER A 191 -12.22 15.84 -4.03
CA SER A 191 -11.01 15.19 -3.51
C SER A 191 -9.85 15.21 -4.52
N LEU A 192 -10.15 15.46 -5.80
CA LEU A 192 -9.21 15.55 -6.91
C LEU A 192 -8.87 17.03 -7.15
N ASN A 193 -7.58 17.35 -7.31
CA ASN A 193 -7.17 18.74 -7.54
C ASN A 193 -7.40 19.18 -9.00
N GLU A 194 -7.42 20.50 -9.24
CA GLU A 194 -7.60 21.08 -10.59
C GLU A 194 -6.63 20.47 -11.62
N ASN A 195 -5.35 20.32 -11.23
CA ASN A 195 -4.32 19.70 -12.07
C ASN A 195 -4.67 18.27 -12.54
N PHE A 196 -5.45 17.50 -11.77
CA PHE A 196 -5.88 16.15 -12.18
C PHE A 196 -6.96 16.23 -13.26
N LEU A 197 -7.89 17.18 -13.15
CA LEU A 197 -9.00 17.35 -14.09
C LEU A 197 -8.55 17.95 -15.43
N ASP A 198 -7.44 18.69 -15.41
CA ASP A 198 -6.81 19.23 -16.61
C ASP A 198 -6.19 18.14 -17.50
N LEU A 199 -5.88 16.97 -16.93
CA LEU A 199 -5.32 15.84 -17.70
C LEU A 199 -6.29 15.38 -18.81
N ASP A 200 -5.71 14.85 -19.88
CA ASP A 200 -6.46 14.11 -20.92
C ASP A 200 -6.81 12.70 -20.40
N LEU A 201 -7.74 12.65 -19.43
CA LEU A 201 -8.13 11.42 -18.75
C LEU A 201 -8.77 10.43 -19.72
N LYS A 202 -8.32 9.17 -19.62
CA LYS A 202 -8.80 8.05 -20.41
C LYS A 202 -9.39 6.95 -19.53
N PRO A 203 -10.36 6.18 -20.01
CA PRO A 203 -11.09 6.39 -21.27
C PRO A 203 -12.11 7.53 -21.20
N PHE A 204 -12.45 8.01 -19.99
CA PHE A 204 -13.48 9.00 -19.78
C PHE A 204 -12.95 10.21 -19.02
N LYS A 205 -13.49 11.38 -19.34
CA LYS A 205 -13.17 12.68 -18.76
C LYS A 205 -14.48 13.41 -18.37
N LEU A 206 -14.44 14.16 -17.27
CA LEU A 206 -15.56 14.99 -16.78
C LEU A 206 -15.85 16.18 -17.69
#